data_AF-A0A7S1H042-F1
#
_entry.id   AF-A0A7S1H042-F1
#
_cell.length_a   1.000
_cell.length_b   1.000
_cell.length_c   1.000
_cell.angle_alpha   90.00
_cell.angle_beta   90.00
_cell.angle_gamma   90.00
#
_symmetry.space_group_name_H-M   'P 1'
#
loop_
_entity.id
_entity.type
_entity.pdbx_description
1 polymer ?
#
loop_
_entity_poly.entity_id
_entity_poly.type
_entity_poly.pdbx_seq_one_letter_code
_entity_poly.pdbx_strand_id
1 'polypeptide(L)'
;IVVGGGRVGSLLKGLGHADDVIVRSTSEYKYQLREHPGNAPKDGPIYLAVPTEKIDELYEATPEERRDDLVYMGSHGDDAGPSKKEGGTKAAIFFQVDTPTDGEPYGKVIDPSGMSVVSGKWAGDFARRCMKADIQTHIGTPEQLEAAQLTYLLWLCSVHTVGKLHGKVHVAEVEKEHGEEFESMLRELAGVLVKEKGVTLIDDFVTRLREYTAGLDARVVVKPARHKMFWDISQAHRQNKEEDPCPQHSKALKKLKAIPS
;
A
#
# COMPACT_ATOMS: atom_id res chain seq x y z
N ILE A 1 7.93 -15.30 -10.20
CA ILE A 1 8.24 -14.13 -11.08
C ILE A 1 8.11 -12.86 -10.24
N VAL A 2 9.01 -11.89 -10.41
CA VAL A 2 8.91 -10.55 -9.80
C VAL A 2 8.76 -9.51 -10.91
N VAL A 3 7.65 -8.76 -10.91
CA VAL A 3 7.37 -7.71 -11.88
C VAL A 3 7.72 -6.36 -11.25
N GLY A 4 8.64 -5.62 -11.88
CA GLY A 4 9.18 -4.35 -11.38
C GLY A 4 10.55 -4.52 -10.72
N GLY A 5 11.53 -3.73 -11.17
CA GLY A 5 12.91 -3.74 -10.65
C GLY A 5 13.21 -2.62 -9.64
N GLY A 6 12.18 -2.03 -9.03
CA GLY A 6 12.35 -1.04 -7.97
C GLY A 6 12.79 -1.68 -6.65
N ARG A 7 12.91 -0.87 -5.58
CA ARG A 7 13.43 -1.30 -4.27
C ARG A 7 12.72 -2.56 -3.73
N VAL A 8 11.39 -2.57 -3.71
CA VAL A 8 10.59 -3.73 -3.27
C VAL A 8 10.79 -4.94 -4.17
N GLY A 9 10.85 -4.76 -5.49
CA GLY A 9 11.06 -5.86 -6.44
C GLY A 9 12.46 -6.49 -6.28
N SER A 10 13.49 -5.66 -6.14
CA SER A 10 14.86 -6.11 -5.87
C SER A 10 14.97 -6.85 -4.55
N LEU A 11 14.31 -6.36 -3.49
CA LEU A 11 14.20 -7.06 -2.21
C LEU A 11 13.56 -8.45 -2.41
N LEU A 12 12.38 -8.53 -3.04
CA LEU A 12 11.68 -9.79 -3.24
C LEU A 12 12.47 -10.79 -4.08
N LYS A 13 13.23 -10.32 -5.08
CA LYS A 13 14.15 -11.19 -5.85
C LYS A 13 15.32 -11.65 -4.99
N GLY A 14 15.94 -10.76 -4.22
CA GLY A 14 17.07 -11.09 -3.35
C GLY A 14 16.73 -12.10 -2.25
N LEU A 15 15.52 -12.01 -1.68
CA LEU A 15 15.00 -12.94 -0.69
C LEU A 15 14.37 -14.20 -1.29
N GLY A 16 14.24 -14.24 -2.62
CA GLY A 16 13.55 -15.28 -3.36
C GLY A 16 14.38 -16.54 -3.62
N HIS A 17 13.97 -17.29 -4.63
CA HIS A 17 14.73 -18.42 -5.16
C HIS A 17 15.79 -17.93 -6.17
N ALA A 18 16.85 -18.72 -6.36
CA ALA A 18 17.88 -18.42 -7.36
C ALA A 18 17.26 -18.25 -8.77
N ASP A 19 16.27 -19.09 -9.09
CA ASP A 19 15.56 -19.12 -10.38
C ASP A 19 14.49 -18.03 -10.52
N ASP A 20 14.24 -17.22 -9.48
CA ASP A 20 13.32 -16.09 -9.61
C ASP A 20 13.83 -15.12 -10.69
N VAL A 21 12.93 -14.53 -11.45
CA VAL A 21 13.28 -13.56 -12.50
C VAL A 21 12.64 -12.22 -12.20
N ILE A 22 13.37 -11.13 -12.49
CA ILE A 22 12.80 -9.78 -12.51
C ILE A 22 12.44 -9.45 -13.95
N VAL A 23 11.18 -9.07 -14.18
CA VAL A 23 10.72 -8.50 -15.44
C VAL A 23 10.38 -7.02 -15.25
N ARG A 24 10.71 -6.17 -16.22
CA ARG A 24 10.62 -4.69 -16.11
C ARG A 24 9.64 -4.05 -17.08
N SER A 25 9.10 -4.82 -18.02
CA SER A 25 8.09 -4.36 -18.97
C SER A 25 7.01 -5.41 -19.17
N THR A 26 5.83 -4.97 -19.62
CA THR A 26 4.72 -5.87 -19.95
C THR A 26 5.07 -6.83 -21.09
N SER A 27 5.89 -6.39 -22.06
CA SER A 27 6.41 -7.26 -23.12
C SER A 27 7.31 -8.36 -22.58
N GLU A 28 8.22 -8.03 -21.68
CA GLU A 28 9.09 -9.00 -21.01
C GLU A 28 8.29 -9.95 -20.12
N TYR A 29 7.27 -9.44 -19.42
CA TYR A 29 6.34 -10.25 -18.63
C TYR A 29 5.58 -11.28 -19.49
N LYS A 30 5.01 -10.85 -20.62
CA LYS A 30 4.33 -11.76 -21.57
C LYS A 30 5.27 -12.81 -22.13
N TYR A 31 6.48 -12.40 -22.52
CA TYR A 31 7.51 -13.32 -22.99
C TYR A 31 7.89 -14.33 -21.91
N GLN A 32 8.07 -13.87 -20.67
CA GLN A 32 8.43 -14.70 -19.53
C GLN A 32 7.37 -15.76 -19.21
N LEU A 33 6.09 -15.40 -19.30
CA LEU A 33 4.97 -16.31 -19.06
C LEU A 33 4.78 -17.33 -20.18
N ARG A 34 5.15 -17.00 -21.42
CA ARG A 34 4.94 -17.88 -22.58
C ARG A 34 6.12 -18.82 -22.83
N GLU A 35 7.33 -18.27 -22.80
CA GLU A 35 8.53 -19.00 -23.25
C GLU A 35 9.36 -19.57 -22.08
N HIS A 36 9.13 -19.11 -20.84
CA HIS A 36 9.89 -19.50 -19.65
C HIS A 36 11.42 -19.52 -19.85
N PRO A 37 12.03 -18.45 -20.40
CA PRO A 37 13.47 -18.39 -20.61
C PRO A 37 14.24 -18.54 -19.28
N GLY A 38 15.47 -19.05 -19.36
CA GLY A 38 16.40 -19.05 -18.22
C GLY A 38 16.00 -19.97 -17.06
N ASN A 39 15.27 -21.06 -17.33
CA ASN A 39 14.74 -22.00 -16.34
C ASN A 39 13.79 -21.37 -15.31
N ALA A 40 13.17 -20.23 -15.64
CA ALA A 40 12.21 -19.61 -14.74
C ALA A 40 11.06 -20.59 -14.40
N PRO A 41 10.55 -20.56 -13.16
CA PRO A 41 9.47 -21.44 -12.73
C PRO A 41 8.26 -21.36 -13.68
N LYS A 42 7.76 -22.53 -14.08
CA LYS A 42 6.51 -22.63 -14.88
C LYS A 42 5.30 -22.22 -14.04
N ASP A 43 5.34 -22.56 -12.76
CA ASP A 43 4.30 -22.28 -11.78
C ASP A 43 4.86 -21.45 -10.62
N GLY A 44 3.96 -20.95 -9.76
CA GLY A 44 4.35 -20.20 -8.56
C GLY A 44 3.97 -18.73 -8.61
N PRO A 45 4.27 -17.98 -7.53
CA PRO A 45 3.79 -16.61 -7.34
C PRO A 45 4.39 -15.62 -8.35
N ILE A 46 3.55 -14.66 -8.74
CA ILE A 46 3.87 -13.53 -9.59
C ILE A 46 3.72 -12.25 -8.74
N TYR A 47 4.82 -11.77 -8.18
CA TYR A 47 4.82 -10.58 -7.32
C TYR A 47 4.77 -9.30 -8.15
N LEU A 48 3.73 -8.48 -7.94
CA LEU A 48 3.54 -7.22 -8.64
C LEU A 48 4.14 -6.05 -7.84
N ALA A 49 5.45 -5.84 -7.97
CA ALA A 49 6.19 -4.73 -7.35
C ALA A 49 6.21 -3.49 -8.26
N VAL A 50 5.03 -3.07 -8.70
CA VAL A 50 4.82 -1.94 -9.63
C VAL A 50 3.86 -0.91 -9.04
N PRO A 51 3.86 0.34 -9.54
CA PRO A 51 2.82 1.31 -9.22
C PRO A 51 1.42 0.82 -9.58
N THR A 52 0.41 1.28 -8.82
CA THR A 52 -0.99 0.86 -8.96
C THR A 52 -1.53 1.00 -10.39
N GLU A 53 -1.14 2.07 -11.10
CA GLU A 53 -1.56 2.35 -12.47
C GLU A 53 -1.10 1.30 -13.50
N LYS A 54 -0.19 0.40 -13.14
CA LYS A 54 0.28 -0.71 -13.99
C LYS A 54 -0.42 -2.03 -13.74
N ILE A 55 -1.21 -2.14 -12.67
CA ILE A 55 -1.83 -3.40 -12.25
C ILE A 55 -2.83 -3.90 -13.31
N ASP A 56 -3.65 -3.02 -13.87
CA ASP A 56 -4.65 -3.38 -14.90
C ASP A 56 -3.99 -3.96 -16.15
N GLU A 57 -2.96 -3.26 -16.67
CA GLU A 57 -2.20 -3.68 -17.84
C GLU A 57 -1.58 -5.07 -17.65
N LEU A 58 -1.06 -5.34 -16.45
CA LEU A 58 -0.44 -6.63 -16.11
C LEU A 58 -1.48 -7.73 -15.93
N TYR A 59 -2.61 -7.45 -15.28
CA TYR A 59 -3.71 -8.41 -15.11
C TYR A 59 -4.25 -8.89 -16.45
N GLU A 60 -4.47 -7.97 -17.39
CA GLU A 60 -4.90 -8.31 -18.76
C GLU A 60 -3.82 -9.06 -19.55
N ALA A 61 -2.54 -8.87 -19.21
CA ALA A 61 -1.44 -9.61 -19.78
C ALA A 61 -1.26 -11.01 -19.17
N THR A 62 -1.85 -11.29 -18.01
CA THR A 62 -1.77 -12.58 -17.32
C THR A 62 -2.79 -13.57 -17.90
N PRO A 63 -2.35 -14.76 -18.37
CA PRO A 63 -3.25 -15.85 -18.74
C PRO A 63 -4.21 -16.19 -17.60
N GLU A 64 -5.45 -16.54 -17.93
CA GLU A 64 -6.53 -16.73 -16.95
C GLU A 64 -6.16 -17.74 -15.88
N GLU A 65 -5.56 -18.86 -16.27
CA GLU A 65 -5.07 -19.93 -15.42
C GLU A 65 -3.93 -19.52 -14.46
N ARG A 66 -3.29 -18.37 -14.73
CA ARG A 66 -2.22 -17.79 -13.91
C ARG A 66 -2.67 -16.59 -13.08
N ARG A 67 -3.91 -16.12 -13.20
CA ARG A 67 -4.39 -14.94 -12.46
C ARG A 67 -4.39 -15.17 -10.94
N ASP A 68 -4.67 -16.39 -10.51
CA ASP A 68 -4.58 -16.77 -9.09
C ASP A 68 -3.13 -16.81 -8.55
N ASP A 69 -2.13 -16.73 -9.43
CA ASP A 69 -0.75 -16.61 -9.03
C ASP A 69 -0.28 -15.17 -8.79
N LEU A 70 -1.10 -14.18 -9.14
CA LEU A 70 -0.78 -12.79 -8.91
C LEU A 70 -0.73 -12.49 -7.41
N VAL A 71 0.34 -11.82 -6.98
CA VAL A 71 0.51 -11.30 -5.63
C VAL A 71 0.53 -9.79 -5.71
N TYR A 72 -0.60 -9.18 -5.38
CA TYR A 72 -0.80 -7.75 -5.36
C TYR A 72 -0.29 -7.15 -4.05
N MET A 73 0.43 -6.04 -4.13
CA MET A 73 0.88 -5.27 -2.98
C MET A 73 0.33 -3.86 -3.07
N GLY A 74 -0.24 -3.34 -1.97
CA GLY A 74 -0.72 -1.97 -1.93
C GLY A 74 -1.94 -1.76 -1.04
N SER A 75 -2.55 -0.59 -1.20
CA SER A 75 -3.57 -0.05 -0.31
C SER A 75 -4.96 -0.01 -0.95
N HIS A 76 -5.99 0.24 -0.14
CA HIS A 76 -7.28 0.71 -0.63
C HIS A 76 -7.16 2.12 -1.23
N GLY A 77 -8.16 2.54 -2.00
CA GLY A 77 -8.35 3.95 -2.41
C GLY A 77 -7.79 4.32 -3.78
N ASP A 78 -7.06 3.45 -4.45
CA ASP A 78 -6.75 3.61 -5.88
C ASP A 78 -7.76 2.78 -6.70
N ASP A 79 -8.40 3.38 -7.70
CA ASP A 79 -9.44 2.69 -8.51
C ASP A 79 -8.90 1.48 -9.29
N ALA A 80 -7.59 1.47 -9.59
CA ALA A 80 -6.87 0.34 -10.18
C ALA A 80 -6.16 -0.56 -9.12
N GLY A 81 -6.47 -0.36 -7.85
CA GLY A 81 -5.77 -0.97 -6.71
C GLY A 81 -6.02 -2.46 -6.52
N PRO A 82 -5.17 -3.14 -5.72
CA PRO A 82 -5.29 -4.57 -5.39
C PRO A 82 -6.69 -5.01 -4.93
N SER A 83 -7.40 -4.16 -4.20
CA SER A 83 -8.72 -4.50 -3.65
C SER A 83 -9.81 -4.65 -4.71
N LYS A 84 -9.60 -4.11 -5.91
CA LYS A 84 -10.54 -4.20 -7.04
C LYS A 84 -10.30 -5.40 -7.95
N LYS A 85 -9.29 -6.23 -7.65
CA LYS A 85 -8.94 -7.40 -8.47
C LYS A 85 -9.55 -8.68 -7.91
N GLU A 86 -10.15 -9.46 -8.80
CA GLU A 86 -10.63 -10.80 -8.48
C GLU A 86 -9.45 -11.79 -8.47
N GLY A 87 -9.54 -12.77 -7.57
CA GLY A 87 -8.52 -13.80 -7.42
C GLY A 87 -7.20 -13.29 -6.86
N GLY A 88 -6.21 -14.19 -6.88
CA GLY A 88 -4.85 -13.93 -6.45
C GLY A 88 -4.66 -13.74 -4.94
N THR A 89 -3.43 -13.38 -4.59
CA THR A 89 -2.99 -13.08 -3.21
C THR A 89 -2.83 -11.58 -3.07
N LYS A 90 -3.23 -11.02 -1.94
CA LYS A 90 -3.19 -9.56 -1.70
C LYS A 90 -2.44 -9.30 -0.40
N ALA A 91 -1.58 -8.29 -0.41
CA ALA A 91 -0.77 -7.86 0.72
C ALA A 91 -0.92 -6.36 0.98
N ALA A 92 -1.27 -6.00 2.21
CA ALA A 92 -1.03 -4.68 2.77
C ALA A 92 0.40 -4.64 3.33
N ILE A 93 1.25 -3.77 2.80
CA ILE A 93 2.65 -3.67 3.21
C ILE A 93 2.87 -2.42 4.07
N PHE A 94 3.44 -2.62 5.25
CA PHE A 94 3.81 -1.57 6.22
C PHE A 94 5.31 -1.54 6.48
N PHE A 95 6.09 -1.67 5.40
CA PHE A 95 7.54 -1.54 5.46
C PHE A 95 8.04 -0.60 4.36
N GLN A 96 9.21 -0.02 4.58
CA GLN A 96 9.97 0.72 3.58
C GLN A 96 11.27 -0.02 3.27
N VAL A 97 11.69 0.11 2.02
CA VAL A 97 13.02 -0.32 1.58
C VAL A 97 13.76 0.95 1.15
N ASP A 98 14.92 1.20 1.74
CA ASP A 98 15.75 2.36 1.44
C ASP A 98 16.59 2.16 0.18
N THR A 99 17.41 3.17 -0.13
CA THR A 99 18.38 3.07 -1.22
C THR A 99 19.43 2.00 -0.87
N PRO A 100 19.79 1.12 -1.82
CA PRO A 100 20.88 0.17 -1.62
C PRO A 100 22.20 0.84 -1.22
N THR A 101 22.94 0.16 -0.36
CA THR A 101 24.29 0.58 0.09
C THR A 101 25.25 -0.61 0.08
N ASP A 102 26.54 -0.36 0.29
CA ASP A 102 27.53 -1.42 0.44
C ASP A 102 27.23 -2.24 1.71
N GLY A 103 26.80 -3.50 1.52
CA GLY A 103 26.36 -4.40 2.59
C GLY A 103 24.84 -4.63 2.63
N GLU A 104 24.05 -3.76 1.99
CA GLU A 104 22.60 -3.88 1.86
C GLU A 104 22.22 -3.82 0.37
N PRO A 105 22.39 -4.93 -0.38
CA PRO A 105 22.30 -4.93 -1.85
C PRO A 105 20.91 -4.58 -2.39
N TYR A 106 19.88 -4.68 -1.56
CA TYR A 106 18.51 -4.27 -1.87
C TYR A 106 18.01 -3.10 -1.01
N GLY A 107 18.88 -2.51 -0.17
CA GLY A 107 18.57 -1.41 0.75
C GLY A 107 18.11 -1.88 2.12
N LYS A 108 18.25 -0.98 3.11
CA LYS A 108 17.75 -1.19 4.47
C LYS A 108 16.24 -1.41 4.47
N VAL A 109 15.79 -2.43 5.18
CA VAL A 109 14.38 -2.66 5.43
C VAL A 109 13.98 -2.00 6.74
N ILE A 110 12.88 -1.26 6.71
CA ILE A 110 12.31 -0.55 7.85
C ILE A 110 10.87 -1.05 8.06
N ASP A 111 10.63 -1.80 9.12
CA ASP A 111 9.31 -2.28 9.55
C ASP A 111 9.06 -1.91 11.03
N PRO A 112 8.71 -0.65 11.33
CA PRO A 112 8.56 -0.17 12.71
C PRO A 112 7.32 -0.73 13.41
N SER A 113 6.32 -1.19 12.65
CA SER A 113 4.96 -1.41 13.16
C SER A 113 4.51 -2.87 13.11
N GLY A 114 5.17 -3.70 12.29
CA GLY A 114 4.80 -5.10 12.06
C GLY A 114 3.38 -5.29 11.53
N MET A 115 2.76 -4.26 10.93
CA MET A 115 1.35 -4.27 10.55
C MET A 115 1.08 -4.88 9.18
N SER A 116 2.08 -5.45 8.50
CA SER A 116 1.87 -6.03 7.18
C SER A 116 0.95 -7.24 7.28
N VAL A 117 -0.05 -7.33 6.40
CA VAL A 117 -1.01 -8.44 6.34
C VAL A 117 -1.07 -8.96 4.91
N VAL A 118 -1.13 -10.28 4.76
CA VAL A 118 -1.28 -10.95 3.46
C VAL A 118 -2.39 -12.00 3.54
N SER A 119 -3.18 -12.13 2.48
CA SER A 119 -4.23 -13.14 2.35
C SER A 119 -4.30 -13.69 0.93
N GLY A 120 -4.61 -14.97 0.79
CA GLY A 120 -4.75 -15.68 -0.50
C GLY A 120 -3.76 -16.82 -0.70
N LYS A 121 -3.79 -17.42 -1.90
CA LYS A 121 -3.08 -18.65 -2.27
C LYS A 121 -1.60 -18.68 -1.88
N TRP A 122 -0.89 -17.57 -2.12
CA TRP A 122 0.55 -17.42 -1.93
C TRP A 122 0.93 -16.65 -0.67
N ALA A 123 0.00 -16.50 0.28
CA ALA A 123 0.23 -15.78 1.53
C ALA A 123 1.40 -16.36 2.34
N GLY A 124 1.48 -17.70 2.42
CA GLY A 124 2.59 -18.38 3.09
C GLY A 124 3.95 -18.11 2.44
N ASP A 125 4.01 -18.14 1.11
CA ASP A 125 5.24 -17.87 0.35
C ASP A 125 5.69 -16.42 0.48
N PHE A 126 4.75 -15.48 0.41
CA PHE A 126 5.04 -14.06 0.64
C PHE A 126 5.55 -13.82 2.06
N ALA A 127 4.84 -14.32 3.09
CA ALA A 127 5.24 -14.15 4.48
C ALA A 127 6.61 -14.78 4.79
N ARG A 128 6.89 -16.00 4.30
CA ARG A 128 8.20 -16.65 4.44
C ARG A 128 9.32 -15.84 3.77
N ARG A 129 9.03 -15.22 2.61
CA ARG A 129 9.99 -14.37 1.90
C ARG A 129 10.28 -13.10 2.68
N CYS A 130 9.26 -12.42 3.18
CA CYS A 130 9.36 -11.24 4.05
C CYS A 130 10.17 -11.51 5.33
N MET A 131 9.94 -12.66 5.96
CA MET A 131 10.64 -13.06 7.19
C MET A 131 12.16 -13.16 7.03
N LYS A 132 12.67 -13.45 5.82
CA LYS A 132 14.13 -13.48 5.56
C LYS A 132 14.81 -12.11 5.69
N ALA A 133 14.03 -11.03 5.71
CA ALA A 133 14.51 -9.68 5.98
C ALA A 133 13.88 -9.08 7.25
N ASP A 134 13.46 -9.94 8.18
CA ASP A 134 12.85 -9.57 9.47
C ASP A 134 11.57 -8.70 9.33
N ILE A 135 10.90 -8.76 8.17
CA ILE A 135 9.61 -8.09 7.95
C ILE A 135 8.52 -8.96 8.57
N GLN A 136 7.82 -8.41 9.56
CA GLN A 136 6.68 -9.08 10.16
C GLN A 136 5.49 -8.99 9.24
N THR A 137 5.02 -10.13 8.76
CA THR A 137 3.87 -10.24 7.85
C THR A 137 2.90 -11.29 8.37
N HIS A 138 1.72 -10.84 8.75
CA HIS A 138 0.66 -11.70 9.27
C HIS A 138 -0.15 -12.30 8.12
N ILE A 139 -0.33 -13.62 8.13
CA ILE A 139 -1.29 -14.28 7.25
C ILE A 139 -2.67 -14.09 7.86
N GLY A 140 -3.52 -13.31 7.20
CA GLY A 140 -4.81 -12.89 7.71
C GLY A 140 -6.00 -13.38 6.88
N THR A 141 -7.17 -13.25 7.48
CA THR A 141 -8.47 -13.35 6.79
C THR A 141 -8.66 -12.19 5.80
N PRO A 142 -9.58 -12.31 4.83
CA PRO A 142 -9.94 -11.20 3.95
C PRO A 142 -10.32 -9.92 4.70
N GLU A 143 -11.02 -10.04 5.83
CA GLU A 143 -11.46 -8.93 6.67
C GLU A 143 -10.28 -8.24 7.36
N GLN A 144 -9.32 -9.03 7.88
CA GLN A 144 -8.08 -8.47 8.47
C GLN A 144 -7.21 -7.78 7.42
N LEU A 145 -7.15 -8.33 6.21
CA LEU A 145 -6.45 -7.68 5.10
C LEU A 145 -7.13 -6.36 4.72
N GLU A 146 -8.46 -6.34 4.61
CA GLU A 146 -9.21 -5.12 4.32
C GLU A 146 -8.95 -4.05 5.38
N ALA A 147 -9.03 -4.42 6.66
CA ALA A 147 -8.72 -3.54 7.78
C ALA A 147 -7.29 -2.96 7.68
N ALA A 148 -6.30 -3.77 7.32
CA ALA A 148 -4.92 -3.31 7.15
C ALA A 148 -4.76 -2.37 5.95
N GLN A 149 -5.37 -2.69 4.81
CA GLN A 149 -5.32 -1.85 3.62
C GLN A 149 -6.03 -0.50 3.83
N LEU A 150 -7.14 -0.48 4.58
CA LEU A 150 -7.84 0.73 4.97
C LEU A 150 -7.06 1.54 6.01
N THR A 151 -6.41 0.87 6.97
CA THR A 151 -5.52 1.52 7.94
C THR A 151 -4.34 2.21 7.24
N TYR A 152 -3.76 1.57 6.22
CA TYR A 152 -2.72 2.21 5.42
C TYR A 152 -3.27 3.39 4.59
N LEU A 153 -4.50 3.30 4.09
CA LEU A 153 -5.16 4.43 3.42
C LEU A 153 -5.37 5.61 4.37
N LEU A 154 -5.79 5.37 5.62
CA LEU A 154 -5.88 6.41 6.65
C LEU A 154 -4.53 7.10 6.84
N TRP A 155 -3.45 6.32 6.96
CA TRP A 155 -2.09 6.86 7.05
C TRP A 155 -1.73 7.74 5.87
N LEU A 156 -1.87 7.22 4.65
CA LEU A 156 -1.58 7.94 3.41
C LEU A 156 -2.38 9.24 3.33
N CYS A 157 -3.66 9.22 3.68
CA CYS A 157 -4.51 10.41 3.64
C CYS A 157 -4.09 11.43 4.69
N SER A 158 -3.83 11.01 5.93
CA SER A 158 -3.55 11.91 7.04
C SER A 158 -2.14 12.50 6.98
N VAL A 159 -1.09 11.67 6.95
CA VAL A 159 0.30 12.15 7.06
C VAL A 159 0.67 13.05 5.88
N HIS A 160 0.23 12.69 4.67
CA HIS A 160 0.57 13.46 3.48
C HIS A 160 -0.22 14.77 3.40
N THR A 161 -1.46 14.79 3.88
CA THR A 161 -2.25 16.03 3.91
C THR A 161 -1.66 17.01 4.92
N VAL A 162 -1.41 16.56 6.16
CA VAL A 162 -0.81 17.42 7.21
C VAL A 162 0.58 17.90 6.79
N GLY A 163 1.43 17.02 6.29
CA GLY A 163 2.76 17.42 5.81
C GLY A 163 2.69 18.46 4.69
N LYS A 164 1.77 18.30 3.73
CA LYS A 164 1.62 19.25 2.62
C LYS A 164 1.07 20.60 3.10
N LEU A 165 0.18 20.62 4.10
CA LEU A 165 -0.36 21.85 4.68
C LEU A 165 0.72 22.72 5.33
N HIS A 166 1.72 22.09 5.94
CA HIS A 166 2.81 22.76 6.66
C HIS A 166 4.09 22.91 5.84
N GLY A 167 4.06 22.59 4.54
CA GLY A 167 5.22 22.69 3.66
C GLY A 167 6.35 21.72 4.01
N LYS A 168 6.06 20.66 4.77
CA LYS A 168 7.04 19.63 5.15
C LYS A 168 7.43 18.78 3.97
N VAL A 169 8.70 18.37 3.95
CA VAL A 169 9.25 17.58 2.85
C VAL A 169 9.22 16.10 3.21
N HIS A 170 9.48 15.72 4.47
CA HIS A 170 9.57 14.33 4.91
C HIS A 170 8.44 13.94 5.88
N VAL A 171 8.03 12.67 5.84
CA VAL A 171 6.94 12.13 6.67
C VAL A 171 7.28 12.11 8.16
N ALA A 172 8.52 11.78 8.55
CA ALA A 172 8.93 11.79 9.96
C ALA A 172 8.87 13.19 10.60
N GLU A 173 9.05 14.26 9.82
CA GLU A 173 8.89 15.64 10.30
C GLU A 173 7.43 15.95 10.68
N VAL A 174 6.47 15.30 10.02
CA VAL A 174 5.04 15.46 10.33
C VAL A 174 4.73 14.92 11.71
N GLU A 175 5.19 13.72 12.04
CA GLU A 175 5.00 13.15 13.38
C GLU A 175 5.72 13.99 14.45
N LYS A 176 6.95 14.40 14.17
CA LYS A 176 7.78 15.17 15.11
C LYS A 176 7.20 16.55 15.45
N GLU A 177 6.68 17.27 14.46
CA GLU A 177 6.29 18.68 14.62
C GLU A 177 4.78 18.91 14.62
N HIS A 178 4.01 17.99 14.05
CA HIS A 178 2.56 18.10 13.86
C HIS A 178 1.81 16.80 14.23
N GLY A 179 2.38 15.97 15.11
CA GLY A 179 1.84 14.68 15.50
C GLY A 179 0.41 14.73 16.04
N GLU A 180 0.03 15.80 16.77
CA GLU A 180 -1.34 15.98 17.25
C GLU A 180 -2.35 16.23 16.11
N GLU A 181 -1.98 17.05 15.13
CA GLU A 181 -2.85 17.31 13.97
C GLU A 181 -2.96 16.08 13.07
N PHE A 182 -1.85 15.34 12.92
CA PHE A 182 -1.81 14.06 12.23
C PHE A 182 -2.72 13.02 12.90
N GLU A 183 -2.62 12.86 14.22
CA GLU A 183 -3.49 11.99 14.99
C GLU A 183 -4.97 12.41 14.90
N SER A 184 -5.26 13.71 15.02
CA SER A 184 -6.62 14.24 14.87
C SER A 184 -7.21 13.85 13.52
N MET A 185 -6.45 14.03 12.44
CA MET A 185 -6.89 13.67 11.09
C MET A 185 -7.06 12.15 10.93
N LEU A 186 -6.16 11.33 11.49
CA LEU A 186 -6.33 9.87 11.53
C LEU A 186 -7.65 9.46 12.20
N ARG A 187 -7.96 10.04 13.36
CA ARG A 187 -9.18 9.72 14.13
C ARG A 187 -10.45 10.16 13.41
N GLU A 188 -10.43 11.35 12.78
CA GLU A 188 -11.54 11.83 11.94
C GLU A 188 -11.86 10.84 10.81
N LEU A 189 -10.86 10.51 10.00
CA LEU A 189 -11.04 9.61 8.86
C LEU A 189 -11.41 8.18 9.31
N ALA A 190 -10.84 7.71 10.43
CA ALA A 190 -11.18 6.43 11.03
C ALA A 190 -12.65 6.36 11.46
N GLY A 191 -13.16 7.43 12.09
CA GLY A 191 -14.56 7.51 12.51
C GLY A 191 -15.53 7.33 11.33
N VAL A 192 -15.17 7.87 10.16
CA VAL A 192 -15.95 7.69 8.93
C VAL A 192 -15.91 6.26 8.42
N LEU A 193 -14.75 5.59 8.43
CA LEU A 193 -14.68 4.18 8.02
C LEU A 193 -15.52 3.28 8.96
N VAL A 194 -15.46 3.52 10.27
CA VAL A 194 -16.26 2.75 11.23
C VAL A 194 -17.76 3.00 11.02
N LYS A 195 -18.18 4.27 10.93
CA LYS A 195 -19.61 4.63 10.85
C LYS A 195 -20.24 4.34 9.49
N GLU A 196 -19.56 4.68 8.40
CA GLU A 196 -20.13 4.63 7.04
C GLU A 196 -19.81 3.32 6.30
N LYS A 197 -18.77 2.58 6.74
CA LYS A 197 -18.36 1.32 6.11
C LYS A 197 -18.43 0.11 7.04
N GLY A 198 -18.69 0.28 8.34
CA GLY A 198 -18.78 -0.82 9.29
C GLY A 198 -17.46 -1.56 9.50
N VAL A 199 -16.33 -0.88 9.24
CA VAL A 199 -14.99 -1.49 9.28
C VAL A 199 -14.51 -1.58 10.73
N THR A 200 -13.93 -2.73 11.09
CA THR A 200 -13.12 -2.86 12.31
C THR A 200 -11.66 -2.58 11.98
N LEU A 201 -11.11 -1.51 12.54
CA LEU A 201 -9.71 -1.13 12.33
C LEU A 201 -8.76 -1.97 13.21
N ILE A 202 -7.48 -1.94 12.88
CA ILE A 202 -6.44 -2.60 13.69
C ILE A 202 -6.42 -1.97 15.10
N ASP A 203 -6.28 -2.79 16.14
CA ASP A 203 -6.06 -2.32 17.50
C ASP A 203 -4.82 -1.41 17.58
N ASP A 204 -4.92 -0.36 18.39
CA ASP A 204 -3.86 0.65 18.57
C ASP A 204 -3.32 1.25 17.25
N PHE A 205 -4.12 1.26 16.17
CA PHE A 205 -3.67 1.73 14.85
C PHE A 205 -3.05 3.13 14.90
N VAL A 206 -3.55 4.04 15.74
CA VAL A 206 -2.99 5.39 15.89
C VAL A 206 -1.55 5.32 16.38
N THR A 207 -1.30 4.63 17.50
CA THR A 207 0.04 4.48 18.07
C THR A 207 0.99 3.85 17.06
N ARG A 208 0.56 2.73 16.44
CA ARG A 208 1.38 2.02 15.46
C ARG A 208 1.66 2.84 14.20
N LEU A 209 0.70 3.65 13.74
CA LEU A 209 0.90 4.54 12.58
C LEU A 209 1.81 5.72 12.90
N ARG A 210 1.79 6.22 14.14
CA ARG A 210 2.73 7.26 14.59
C ARG A 210 4.15 6.71 14.68
N GLU A 211 4.32 5.53 15.27
CA GLU A 211 5.59 4.78 15.28
C GLU A 211 6.10 4.49 13.87
N TYR A 212 5.21 4.00 12.99
CA TYR A 212 5.50 3.81 11.57
C TYR A 212 6.01 5.12 10.97
N THR A 213 5.28 6.23 11.14
CA THR A 213 5.64 7.54 10.57
C THR A 213 7.00 8.05 11.05
N ALA A 214 7.28 7.92 12.34
CA ALA A 214 8.54 8.38 12.94
C ALA A 214 9.76 7.65 12.40
N GLY A 215 9.61 6.38 11.99
CA GLY A 215 10.68 5.54 11.49
C GLY A 215 11.03 5.72 10.01
N LEU A 216 10.27 6.50 9.25
CA LEU A 216 10.38 6.57 7.79
C LEU A 216 11.14 7.79 7.28
N ASP A 217 11.99 7.55 6.27
CA ASP A 217 12.54 8.59 5.42
C ASP A 217 11.85 8.59 4.05
N ALA A 218 10.63 9.14 4.00
CA ALA A 218 9.85 9.27 2.77
C ALA A 218 9.36 10.70 2.56
N ARG A 219 9.19 11.09 1.30
CA ARG A 219 8.64 12.41 0.96
C ARG A 219 7.12 12.44 1.08
N VAL A 220 6.59 13.59 1.47
CA VAL A 220 5.16 13.85 1.50
C VAL A 220 4.59 13.99 0.07
N VAL A 221 3.53 13.21 -0.24
CA VAL A 221 2.85 13.24 -1.54
C VAL A 221 1.33 13.10 -1.38
N VAL A 222 0.60 14.13 -1.79
CA VAL A 222 -0.87 14.10 -1.83
C VAL A 222 -1.32 13.59 -3.20
N LYS A 223 -2.04 12.46 -3.24
CA LYS A 223 -2.61 11.90 -4.46
C LYS A 223 -4.14 11.97 -4.41
N PRO A 224 -4.82 12.68 -5.34
CA PRO A 224 -6.27 12.88 -5.31
C PRO A 224 -7.09 11.59 -5.18
N ALA A 225 -6.70 10.53 -5.91
CA ALA A 225 -7.42 9.26 -5.93
C ALA A 225 -7.62 8.67 -4.52
N ARG A 226 -6.58 8.67 -3.68
CA ARG A 226 -6.60 8.15 -2.31
C ARG A 226 -7.63 8.86 -1.42
N HIS A 227 -7.89 10.12 -1.69
CA HIS A 227 -8.81 10.94 -0.89
C HIS A 227 -10.26 10.89 -1.37
N LYS A 228 -10.50 10.32 -2.56
CA LYS A 228 -11.79 10.37 -3.24
C LYS A 228 -12.92 9.81 -2.39
N MET A 229 -12.70 8.67 -1.73
CA MET A 229 -13.73 8.05 -0.88
C MET A 229 -14.23 8.98 0.23
N PHE A 230 -13.31 9.55 1.01
CA PHE A 230 -13.67 10.46 2.11
C PHE A 230 -14.34 11.73 1.59
N TRP A 231 -13.82 12.27 0.48
CA TRP A 231 -14.41 13.45 -0.14
C TRP A 231 -15.83 13.22 -0.64
N ASP A 232 -16.08 12.10 -1.32
CA ASP A 232 -17.40 11.75 -1.85
C ASP A 232 -18.41 11.58 -0.71
N ILE A 233 -18.01 10.96 0.39
CA ILE A 233 -18.83 10.87 1.62
C ILE A 233 -19.15 12.27 2.15
N SER A 234 -18.15 13.15 2.27
CA SER A 234 -18.37 14.54 2.68
C SER A 234 -19.32 15.31 1.76
N GLN A 235 -19.25 15.09 0.44
CA GLN A 235 -20.18 15.74 -0.48
C GLN A 235 -21.61 15.20 -0.33
N ALA A 236 -21.77 13.89 -0.14
CA ALA A 236 -23.08 13.28 0.04
C ALA A 236 -23.79 13.82 1.29
N HIS A 237 -23.11 13.90 2.43
CA HIS A 237 -23.66 14.51 3.66
C HIS A 237 -24.08 15.96 3.44
N ARG A 238 -23.22 16.77 2.79
CA ARG A 238 -23.57 18.18 2.47
C ARG A 238 -24.76 18.31 1.53
N GLN A 239 -24.88 17.44 0.52
CA GLN A 239 -26.04 17.42 -0.38
C GLN A 239 -27.34 17.12 0.38
N ASN A 240 -27.25 16.28 1.42
CA ASN A 240 -28.35 15.97 2.33
C ASN A 240 -28.56 17.03 3.42
N LYS A 241 -27.79 18.13 3.41
CA LYS A 241 -27.78 19.19 4.44
C LYS A 241 -27.36 18.70 5.83
N GLU A 242 -26.58 17.63 5.87
CA GLU A 242 -25.96 17.09 7.08
C GLU A 242 -24.59 17.73 7.31
N GLU A 243 -24.07 17.59 8.52
CA GLU A 243 -22.71 18.03 8.84
C GLU A 243 -21.69 17.21 8.04
N ASP A 244 -20.60 17.86 7.63
CA ASP A 244 -19.49 17.17 7.00
C ASP A 244 -18.84 16.20 8.00
N PRO A 245 -18.77 14.89 7.73
CA PRO A 245 -18.17 13.91 8.63
C PRO A 245 -16.62 13.93 8.60
N CYS A 246 -15.99 14.64 7.65
CA CYS A 246 -14.54 14.83 7.56
C CYS A 246 -14.18 16.32 7.47
N PRO A 247 -14.58 17.19 8.42
CA PRO A 247 -14.46 18.63 8.26
C PRO A 247 -13.01 19.13 8.18
N GLN A 248 -12.09 18.55 8.96
CA GLN A 248 -10.66 18.88 8.94
C GLN A 248 -10.06 18.48 7.58
N HIS A 249 -10.28 17.24 7.15
CA HIS A 249 -9.76 16.71 5.89
C HIS A 249 -10.34 17.44 4.67
N SER A 250 -11.66 17.63 4.60
CA SER A 250 -12.31 18.40 3.52
C SER A 250 -11.75 19.82 3.39
N LYS A 251 -11.59 20.52 4.52
CA LYS A 251 -11.01 21.87 4.54
C LYS A 251 -9.56 21.86 4.05
N ALA A 252 -8.77 20.88 4.48
CA ALA A 252 -7.39 20.71 4.07
C ALA A 252 -7.27 20.49 2.55
N LEU A 253 -8.07 19.58 1.99
CA LEU A 253 -8.05 19.28 0.55
C LEU A 253 -8.41 20.50 -0.31
N LYS A 254 -9.39 21.30 0.12
CA LYS A 254 -9.73 22.56 -0.53
C LYS A 254 -8.56 23.55 -0.50
N LYS A 255 -7.92 23.72 0.66
CA LYS A 255 -6.74 24.60 0.81
C LYS A 255 -5.57 24.15 -0.07
N LEU A 256 -5.38 22.84 -0.20
CA LEU A 256 -4.33 22.24 -1.02
C LEU A 256 -4.66 22.16 -2.51
N LYS A 257 -5.91 22.46 -2.92
CA LYS A 257 -6.42 22.27 -4.28
C LYS A 257 -6.20 20.82 -4.78
N ALA A 258 -6.35 19.86 -3.87
CA ALA A 258 -6.05 18.45 -4.10
C ALA A 258 -7.23 17.66 -4.71
N ILE A 259 -8.42 18.24 -4.76
CA ILE A 259 -9.64 17.66 -5.36
C ILE A 259 -10.35 18.79 -6.13
N PRO A 260 -11.10 18.50 -7.21
CA PRO A 260 -11.90 19.50 -7.91
C PRO A 260 -12.81 20.29 -6.95
N SER A 261 -12.85 21.60 -7.16
CA SER A 261 -13.71 22.55 -6.45
C SER A 261 -15.18 22.31 -6.75
#